data_AF-A0A919MFA1-F1
#
_entry.id   AF-A0A919MFA1-F1
#
_cell.length_a   1.000
_cell.length_b   1.000
_cell.length_c   1.000
_cell.angle_alpha   90.00
_cell.angle_beta   90.00
_cell.angle_gamma   90.00
#
_symmetry.space_group_name_H-M   'P 1'
#
loop_
_entity.id
_entity.type
_entity.pdbx_description
1 polymer ?
#
loop_
_entity_poly.entity_id
_entity_poly.type
_entity_poly.pdbx_seq_one_letter_code
_entity_poly.pdbx_strand_id
1 'polypeptide(L)'
;MAQLRLLGPVEVVADDGVVHTGEPRRLAVLAALTVDAGRVVSTTTLIDRVWGDGPPGQAARTLGTYITRLRRMLETSFVDATVTVINQPGGYRLAARPDQVDLFRFRELVVRARMPSGTPEERAALLRQAVELHRGDPLTGVQGAWAVRTREQLTGELLTARAEWAEAEVAAGHATAVLAPLTTLAEAHPLVEPLVLALVRALAATGRPTEALERCRSHRQLLATEYGTDPSPQLMQLYESILRADAPPAATPPAAAPPAKQSEAPDTPAPAEPARARPARRRLLAGAFALVVTLAVAFGAVALLRPADRPAGPPGPDHFTVTEDFSGTGLAPQQWDAHETQQHNGSSWSPSMVRVSGGELQINGVGRSATGTGNMAGSVCWCLEHGVKRTYGKWEVRAKFDAGAGYAPVIGLYSEVDEHTAGWGFLTLARLDDGARRIMYPVVRGAGGSPIDGAAVAGDFTAWNTYAIEWRATFVTVSLNGAVIFDTRTLPTRVAIPTVPMFLYVQVIPGPEGPVPAPNPATPDQVTAHVDWARYTS
;
A
#
# COMPACT_ATOMS: atom_id res chain seq x y z
N MET A 1 -10.87 12.34 -32.92
CA MET A 1 -10.72 13.10 -31.67
C MET A 1 -9.25 13.23 -31.37
N ALA A 2 -8.77 14.46 -31.25
CA ALA A 2 -7.39 14.74 -30.89
C ALA A 2 -7.04 14.26 -29.46
N GLN A 3 -5.84 13.71 -29.28
CA GLN A 3 -5.39 13.02 -28.07
C GLN A 3 -3.86 13.17 -27.87
N LEU A 4 -3.44 13.35 -26.62
CA LEU A 4 -2.06 13.20 -26.18
C LEU A 4 -1.80 11.78 -25.68
N ARG A 5 -0.68 11.19 -26.12
CA ARG A 5 -0.36 9.79 -25.90
C ARG A 5 0.98 9.62 -25.21
N LEU A 6 1.00 8.80 -24.15
CA LEU A 6 2.17 8.47 -23.33
C LEU A 6 2.35 6.95 -23.10
N LEU A 7 1.29 6.15 -23.27
CA LEU A 7 1.31 4.70 -23.06
C LEU A 7 1.85 3.96 -24.30
N GLY A 8 3.04 4.36 -24.72
CA GLY A 8 3.70 3.97 -25.97
C GLY A 8 4.64 5.06 -26.46
N PRO A 9 4.84 5.17 -27.78
CA PRO A 9 5.43 6.37 -28.39
C PRO A 9 4.72 7.63 -27.90
N VAL A 10 5.51 8.67 -27.56
CA VAL A 10 4.92 9.95 -27.18
C VAL A 10 4.41 10.66 -28.44
N GLU A 11 3.09 10.75 -28.57
CA GLU A 11 2.42 11.29 -29.75
C GLU A 11 1.47 12.42 -29.37
N VAL A 12 1.36 13.40 -30.27
CA VAL A 12 0.20 14.26 -30.37
C VAL A 12 -0.60 13.74 -31.56
N VAL A 13 -1.85 13.38 -31.35
CA VAL A 13 -2.76 12.97 -32.41
C VAL A 13 -3.79 14.06 -32.56
N ALA A 14 -3.89 14.62 -33.76
CA ALA A 14 -4.94 15.54 -34.17
C ALA A 14 -6.02 14.76 -34.94
N ASP A 15 -7.09 15.42 -35.37
CA ASP A 15 -8.15 14.76 -36.13
C ASP A 15 -7.73 14.36 -37.56
N ASP A 16 -6.64 14.91 -38.09
CA ASP A 16 -6.02 14.59 -39.37
C ASP A 16 -4.86 13.58 -39.29
N GLY A 17 -4.35 13.26 -38.09
CA GLY A 17 -3.35 12.20 -37.90
C GLY A 17 -2.35 12.45 -36.75
N VAL A 18 -1.22 11.73 -36.79
CA VAL A 18 -0.13 11.90 -35.81
C VAL A 18 0.71 13.12 -36.20
N VAL A 19 0.85 14.05 -35.26
CA VAL A 19 1.57 15.31 -35.43
C VAL A 19 3.01 15.14 -34.97
N HIS A 20 3.96 15.39 -35.88
CA HIS A 20 5.38 15.27 -35.58
C HIS A 20 5.88 16.36 -34.63
N THR A 21 6.05 15.99 -33.37
CA THR A 21 6.66 16.76 -32.29
C THR A 21 8.12 17.14 -32.55
N GLY A 22 8.79 16.52 -33.54
CA GLY A 22 10.10 16.91 -34.06
C GLY A 22 11.28 16.60 -33.13
N GLU A 23 11.97 17.63 -32.65
CA GLU A 23 13.23 17.49 -31.89
C GLU A 23 13.05 16.69 -30.57
N PRO A 24 13.92 15.71 -30.25
CA PRO A 24 13.75 14.87 -29.05
C PRO A 24 13.65 15.62 -27.72
N ARG A 25 14.36 16.74 -27.55
CA ARG A 25 14.23 17.59 -26.34
C ARG A 25 12.87 18.28 -26.27
N ARG A 26 12.27 18.66 -27.41
CA ARG A 26 10.91 19.21 -27.46
C ARG A 26 9.86 18.14 -27.14
N LEU A 27 10.11 16.89 -27.56
CA LEU A 27 9.30 15.73 -27.17
C LEU A 27 9.39 15.44 -25.67
N ALA A 28 10.58 15.54 -25.08
CA ALA A 28 10.79 15.40 -23.63
C ALA A 28 10.04 16.50 -22.84
N VAL A 29 10.07 17.77 -23.29
CA VAL A 29 9.28 18.86 -22.66
C VAL A 29 7.79 18.57 -22.73
N LEU A 30 7.28 18.08 -23.87
CA LEU A 30 5.87 17.69 -23.99
C LEU A 30 5.53 16.57 -23.00
N ALA A 31 6.30 15.47 -23.00
CA ALA A 31 6.07 14.34 -22.09
C ALA A 31 6.08 14.76 -20.62
N ALA A 32 7.06 15.58 -20.21
CA ALA A 32 7.20 16.07 -18.84
C ALA A 32 6.04 16.98 -18.40
N LEU A 33 5.36 17.64 -19.35
CA LEU A 33 4.14 18.41 -19.11
C LEU A 33 2.86 17.55 -19.15
N THR A 34 2.80 16.54 -20.03
CA THR A 34 1.61 15.69 -20.19
C THR A 34 1.43 14.71 -19.03
N VAL A 35 2.52 14.18 -18.45
CA VAL A 35 2.48 13.34 -17.23
C VAL A 35 1.81 14.09 -16.06
N ASP A 36 1.97 15.40 -16.00
CA ASP A 36 1.39 16.30 -15.00
C ASP A 36 0.35 17.26 -15.59
N ALA A 37 -0.38 16.83 -16.64
CA ALA A 37 -1.40 17.67 -17.26
C ALA A 37 -2.45 18.14 -16.22
N GLY A 38 -2.88 19.39 -16.35
CA GLY A 38 -3.71 20.08 -15.34
C GLY A 38 -2.94 20.66 -14.15
N ARG A 39 -1.71 20.24 -13.87
CA ARG A 39 -0.85 20.77 -12.78
C ARG A 39 0.24 21.72 -13.31
N VAL A 40 0.77 22.57 -12.43
CA VAL A 40 1.90 23.45 -12.77
C VAL A 40 3.20 22.69 -12.53
N VAL A 41 4.03 22.55 -13.56
CA VAL A 41 5.38 22.01 -13.45
C VAL A 41 6.36 23.18 -13.43
N SER A 42 7.22 23.25 -12.42
CA SER A 42 8.16 24.36 -12.25
C SER A 42 9.20 24.42 -13.38
N THR A 43 9.77 25.59 -13.63
CA THR A 43 10.85 25.76 -14.60
C THR A 43 12.07 24.89 -14.27
N THR A 44 12.43 24.77 -12.99
CA THR A 44 13.56 23.95 -12.53
C THR A 44 13.27 22.47 -12.70
N THR A 45 12.07 22.00 -12.34
CA THR A 45 11.64 20.60 -12.55
C THR A 45 11.60 20.24 -14.04
N LEU A 46 11.11 21.12 -14.91
CA LEU A 46 11.15 20.87 -16.35
C LEU A 46 12.58 20.84 -16.90
N ILE A 47 13.51 21.61 -16.32
CA ILE A 47 14.91 21.55 -16.71
C ILE A 47 15.54 20.22 -16.28
N ASP A 48 15.36 19.83 -15.02
CA ASP A 48 15.83 18.53 -14.49
C ASP A 48 15.29 17.35 -15.31
N ARG A 49 13.97 17.27 -15.49
CA ARG A 49 13.33 16.16 -16.23
C ARG A 49 13.81 16.04 -17.68
N VAL A 50 14.12 17.16 -18.33
CA VAL A 50 14.48 17.21 -19.76
C VAL A 50 15.99 17.05 -19.98
N TRP A 51 16.85 17.54 -19.08
CA TRP A 51 18.31 17.56 -19.27
C TRP A 51 19.12 16.81 -18.19
N GLY A 52 18.56 16.54 -17.01
CA GLY A 52 19.28 16.00 -15.85
C GLY A 52 20.45 16.89 -15.46
N ASP A 53 21.57 16.26 -15.08
CA ASP A 53 22.82 16.92 -14.67
C ASP A 53 23.53 17.69 -15.81
N GLY A 54 23.05 17.58 -17.05
CA GLY A 54 23.62 18.23 -18.24
C GLY A 54 22.77 19.35 -18.87
N PRO A 55 22.28 20.36 -18.11
CA PRO A 55 21.52 21.45 -18.69
C PRO A 55 22.44 22.40 -19.49
N PRO A 56 21.99 22.94 -20.65
CA PRO A 56 22.76 23.95 -21.36
C PRO A 56 22.82 25.25 -20.54
N GLY A 57 23.89 26.04 -20.68
CA GLY A 57 24.12 27.25 -19.88
C GLY A 57 23.05 28.36 -19.95
N GLN A 58 22.02 28.21 -20.81
CA GLN A 58 20.82 29.06 -20.83
C GLN A 58 19.52 28.23 -20.88
N ALA A 59 19.46 27.13 -20.11
CA ALA A 59 18.37 26.15 -20.12
C ALA A 59 16.97 26.75 -20.01
N ALA A 60 16.75 27.76 -19.16
CA ALA A 60 15.45 28.44 -19.05
C ALA A 60 15.02 29.13 -20.36
N ARG A 61 15.96 29.75 -21.08
CA ARG A 61 15.70 30.37 -22.40
C ARG A 61 15.42 29.31 -23.47
N THR A 62 16.16 28.21 -23.45
CA THR A 62 15.95 27.07 -24.35
C THR A 62 14.59 26.41 -24.10
N LEU A 63 14.21 26.20 -22.83
CA LEU A 63 12.89 25.73 -22.44
C LEU A 63 11.79 26.66 -22.94
N GLY A 64 11.88 27.98 -22.71
CA GLY A 64 10.90 28.94 -23.22
C GLY A 64 10.74 28.90 -24.75
N THR A 65 11.83 28.60 -25.47
CA THR A 65 11.79 28.38 -26.93
C THR A 65 11.02 27.11 -27.30
N TYR A 66 11.25 26.00 -26.59
CA TYR A 66 10.48 24.77 -26.80
C TYR A 66 9.00 24.93 -26.42
N ILE A 67 8.69 25.59 -25.30
CA ILE A 67 7.32 25.90 -24.87
C ILE A 67 6.59 26.72 -25.93
N THR A 68 7.23 27.76 -26.49
CA THR A 68 6.62 28.59 -27.55
C THR A 68 6.33 27.77 -28.81
N ARG A 69 7.22 26.86 -29.19
CA ARG A 69 7.04 25.95 -30.33
C ARG A 69 5.95 24.90 -30.06
N LEU A 70 5.89 24.33 -28.86
CA LEU A 70 4.86 23.37 -28.44
C LEU A 70 3.48 24.04 -28.39
N ARG A 71 3.37 25.24 -27.81
CA ARG A 71 2.11 25.99 -27.78
C ARG A 71 1.56 26.18 -29.19
N ARG A 72 2.35 26.72 -30.13
CA ARG A 72 1.92 26.90 -31.53
C ARG A 72 1.51 25.58 -32.18
N MET A 73 2.25 24.50 -31.95
CA MET A 73 1.92 23.17 -32.48
C MET A 73 0.56 22.70 -31.96
N LEU A 74 0.33 22.76 -30.64
CA LEU A 74 -0.92 22.34 -30.03
C LEU A 74 -2.11 23.22 -30.46
N GLU A 75 -1.92 24.55 -30.53
CA GLU A 75 -2.94 25.49 -31.02
C GLU A 75 -3.34 25.23 -32.48
N THR A 76 -2.42 24.74 -33.33
CA THR A 76 -2.74 24.32 -34.70
C THR A 76 -3.40 22.94 -34.74
N SER A 77 -3.03 22.02 -33.84
CA SER A 77 -3.49 20.62 -33.84
C SER A 77 -4.82 20.39 -33.12
N PHE A 78 -5.25 21.30 -32.25
CA PHE A 78 -6.49 21.20 -31.48
C PHE A 78 -7.38 22.40 -31.79
N VAL A 79 -8.34 22.21 -32.71
CA VAL A 79 -9.16 23.28 -33.32
C VAL A 79 -9.84 24.21 -32.32
N ASP A 80 -10.28 23.68 -31.17
CA ASP A 80 -10.96 24.44 -30.10
C ASP A 80 -10.00 24.96 -28.99
N ALA A 81 -8.68 24.94 -29.22
CA ALA A 81 -7.64 25.28 -28.24
C ALA A 81 -7.75 24.54 -26.88
N THR A 82 -8.42 23.38 -26.86
CA THR A 82 -8.66 22.56 -25.65
C THR A 82 -7.38 22.01 -25.01
N VAL A 83 -6.30 21.93 -25.79
CA VAL A 83 -4.97 21.55 -25.32
C VAL A 83 -3.98 22.68 -25.60
N THR A 84 -3.41 23.29 -24.56
CA THR A 84 -2.41 24.36 -24.70
C THR A 84 -1.50 24.50 -23.47
N VAL A 85 -0.30 25.06 -23.64
CA VAL A 85 0.67 25.28 -22.56
C VAL A 85 0.55 26.70 -22.02
N ILE A 86 0.00 26.83 -20.82
CA ILE A 86 -0.21 28.10 -20.11
C ILE A 86 1.04 28.44 -19.27
N ASN A 87 1.50 29.69 -19.36
CA ASN A 87 2.54 30.21 -18.47
C ASN A 87 1.92 30.55 -17.09
N GLN A 88 2.56 30.14 -16.01
CA GLN A 88 2.10 30.33 -14.63
C GLN A 88 3.27 30.86 -13.77
N PRO A 89 3.01 31.52 -12.64
CA PRO A 89 4.08 31.94 -11.73
C PRO A 89 5.01 30.76 -11.38
N GLY A 90 6.30 30.87 -11.74
CA GLY A 90 7.33 29.86 -11.49
C GLY A 90 7.38 28.67 -12.47
N GLY A 91 6.47 28.54 -13.45
CA GLY A 91 6.44 27.34 -14.30
C GLY A 91 5.41 27.35 -15.43
N TYR A 92 5.07 26.15 -15.89
CA TYR A 92 4.15 25.95 -17.00
C TYR A 92 3.13 24.87 -16.66
N ARG A 93 1.88 25.06 -17.12
CA ARG A 93 0.81 24.06 -17.02
C ARG A 93 0.34 23.68 -18.41
N LEU A 94 0.30 22.40 -18.72
CA LEU A 94 -0.48 21.92 -19.86
C LEU A 94 -1.95 21.87 -19.45
N ALA A 95 -2.77 22.75 -20.00
CA ALA A 95 -4.21 22.60 -19.94
C ALA A 95 -4.61 21.56 -20.98
N ALA A 96 -5.27 20.50 -20.53
CA ALA A 96 -5.90 19.45 -21.32
C ALA A 96 -6.99 18.82 -20.45
N ARG A 97 -8.07 18.32 -21.04
CA ARG A 97 -9.06 17.53 -20.28
C ARG A 97 -8.51 16.11 -20.03
N PRO A 98 -8.91 15.41 -18.94
CA PRO A 98 -8.42 14.07 -18.65
C PRO A 98 -8.69 13.03 -19.76
N ASP A 99 -9.81 13.14 -20.47
CA ASP A 99 -10.16 12.25 -21.59
C ASP A 99 -9.24 12.42 -22.82
N GLN A 100 -8.56 13.56 -22.92
CA GLN A 100 -7.60 13.87 -23.99
C GLN A 100 -6.20 13.32 -23.72
N VAL A 101 -5.93 12.73 -22.55
CA VAL A 101 -4.63 12.13 -22.20
C VAL A 101 -4.82 10.63 -21.96
N ASP A 102 -4.17 9.77 -22.75
CA ASP A 102 -4.35 8.32 -22.64
C ASP A 102 -4.00 7.75 -21.25
N LEU A 103 -2.96 8.28 -20.60
CA LEU A 103 -2.56 7.95 -19.23
C LEU A 103 -3.68 8.23 -18.20
N PHE A 104 -4.35 9.38 -18.31
CA PHE A 104 -5.41 9.74 -17.36
C PHE A 104 -6.69 8.95 -17.63
N ARG A 105 -7.03 8.72 -18.91
CA ARG A 105 -8.13 7.83 -19.29
C ARG A 105 -7.89 6.38 -18.83
N PHE A 106 -6.66 5.88 -18.95
CA PHE A 106 -6.27 4.57 -18.41
C PHE A 106 -6.49 4.49 -16.90
N ARG A 107 -5.97 5.45 -16.13
CA ARG A 107 -6.14 5.50 -14.67
C ARG A 107 -7.61 5.62 -14.27
N GLU A 108 -8.41 6.44 -14.97
CA GLU A 108 -9.86 6.55 -14.72
C GLU A 108 -10.58 5.22 -14.93
N LEU A 109 -10.31 4.52 -16.04
CA LEU A 109 -10.92 3.21 -16.35
C LEU A 109 -10.55 2.16 -15.29
N VAL A 110 -9.28 2.12 -14.85
CA VAL A 110 -8.82 1.22 -13.79
C VAL A 110 -9.49 1.55 -12.45
N VAL A 111 -9.58 2.82 -12.06
CA VAL A 111 -10.29 3.23 -10.83
C VAL A 111 -11.76 2.84 -10.89
N ARG A 112 -12.44 3.09 -12.01
CA ARG A 112 -13.84 2.71 -12.21
C ARG A 112 -14.05 1.20 -12.14
N ALA A 113 -13.14 0.40 -12.69
CA ALA A 113 -13.19 -1.06 -12.64
C ALA A 113 -12.90 -1.65 -11.24
N ARG A 114 -12.36 -0.85 -10.31
CA ARG A 114 -12.14 -1.22 -8.90
C ARG A 114 -13.31 -0.79 -7.99
N MET A 115 -14.28 -0.03 -8.49
CA MET A 115 -15.47 0.33 -7.71
C MET A 115 -16.35 -0.91 -7.47
N PRO A 116 -16.97 -1.07 -6.29
CA PRO A 116 -17.78 -2.25 -5.94
C PRO A 116 -19.14 -2.33 -6.66
N SER A 117 -19.37 -1.49 -7.67
CA SER A 117 -20.61 -1.39 -8.43
C SER A 117 -20.39 -1.83 -9.88
N GLY A 118 -20.76 -3.07 -10.20
CA GLY A 118 -20.80 -3.58 -11.57
C GLY A 118 -20.76 -5.11 -11.62
N THR A 119 -21.07 -5.68 -12.79
CA THR A 119 -20.93 -7.13 -13.04
C THR A 119 -19.47 -7.48 -13.40
N PRO A 120 -19.07 -8.77 -13.35
CA PRO A 120 -17.76 -9.22 -13.83
C PRO A 120 -17.47 -8.80 -15.28
N GLU A 121 -18.50 -8.82 -16.14
CA GLU A 121 -18.42 -8.43 -17.55
C GLU A 121 -18.18 -6.92 -17.73
N GLU A 122 -18.85 -6.09 -16.92
CA GLU A 122 -18.64 -4.63 -16.91
C GLU A 122 -17.21 -4.28 -16.43
N ARG A 123 -16.75 -4.94 -15.36
CA ARG A 123 -15.37 -4.80 -14.87
C ARG A 123 -14.36 -5.24 -15.94
N ALA A 124 -14.58 -6.38 -16.59
CA ALA A 124 -13.74 -6.86 -17.67
C ALA A 124 -13.70 -5.88 -18.85
N ALA A 125 -14.86 -5.34 -19.26
CA ALA A 125 -14.95 -4.37 -20.35
C ALA A 125 -14.22 -3.05 -20.06
N LEU A 126 -14.29 -2.53 -18.82
CA LEU A 126 -13.55 -1.33 -18.40
C LEU A 126 -12.03 -1.58 -18.40
N LEU A 127 -11.58 -2.71 -17.86
CA LEU A 127 -10.16 -3.07 -17.82
C LEU A 127 -9.62 -3.38 -19.22
N ARG A 128 -10.41 -3.99 -20.10
CA ARG A 128 -10.07 -4.22 -21.51
C ARG A 128 -9.80 -2.91 -22.23
N GLN A 129 -10.72 -1.94 -22.11
CA GLN A 129 -10.53 -0.59 -22.65
C GLN A 129 -9.28 0.10 -22.06
N ALA A 130 -8.94 -0.16 -20.79
CA ALA A 130 -7.74 0.40 -20.18
C ALA A 130 -6.46 -0.20 -20.79
N VAL A 131 -6.36 -1.53 -20.90
CA VAL A 131 -5.15 -2.19 -21.41
C VAL A 131 -4.96 -2.02 -22.92
N GLU A 132 -6.04 -1.77 -23.69
CA GLU A 132 -6.01 -1.41 -25.11
C GLU A 132 -5.41 -0.02 -25.38
N LEU A 133 -5.34 0.87 -24.37
CA LEU A 133 -4.65 2.16 -24.50
C LEU A 133 -3.12 2.01 -24.54
N HIS A 134 -2.57 0.84 -24.19
CA HIS A 134 -1.13 0.57 -24.18
C HIS A 134 -0.65 0.04 -25.53
N ARG A 135 0.21 0.80 -26.21
CA ARG A 135 0.70 0.56 -27.59
C ARG A 135 2.19 0.21 -27.67
N GLY A 136 2.82 -0.16 -26.56
CA GLY A 136 4.26 -0.39 -26.42
C GLY A 136 4.86 0.42 -25.28
N ASP A 137 6.18 0.33 -25.08
CA ASP A 137 6.87 0.89 -23.92
C ASP A 137 6.49 2.38 -23.65
N PRO A 138 6.03 2.72 -22.43
CA PRO A 138 5.66 4.08 -22.08
C PRO A 138 6.78 5.09 -22.32
N LEU A 139 6.40 6.31 -22.72
CA LEU A 139 7.35 7.39 -23.04
C LEU A 139 8.40 7.00 -24.09
N THR A 140 8.04 6.15 -25.07
CA THR A 140 8.94 5.80 -26.18
C THR A 140 9.27 7.06 -27.00
N GLY A 141 10.56 7.21 -27.35
CA GLY A 141 11.11 8.42 -27.97
C GLY A 141 11.66 9.45 -26.97
N VAL A 142 11.42 9.29 -25.67
CA VAL A 142 11.98 10.16 -24.62
C VAL A 142 13.13 9.47 -23.88
N GLN A 143 14.21 10.21 -23.68
CA GLN A 143 15.48 9.76 -23.09
C GLN A 143 15.82 10.55 -21.83
N GLY A 144 16.68 9.99 -20.97
CA GLY A 144 17.15 10.60 -19.73
C GLY A 144 16.57 9.93 -18.47
N ALA A 145 17.23 10.14 -17.33
CA ALA A 145 16.96 9.41 -16.09
C ALA A 145 15.51 9.56 -15.58
N TRP A 146 14.90 10.75 -15.71
CA TRP A 146 13.49 10.94 -15.38
C TRP A 146 12.56 10.07 -16.25
N ALA A 147 12.83 9.99 -17.56
CA ALA A 147 12.00 9.23 -18.50
C ALA A 147 12.13 7.71 -18.25
N VAL A 148 13.30 7.23 -17.84
CA VAL A 148 13.51 5.82 -17.42
C VAL A 148 12.67 5.51 -16.18
N ARG A 149 12.83 6.26 -15.08
CA ARG A 149 12.05 6.04 -13.84
C ARG A 149 10.54 6.14 -14.07
N THR A 150 10.09 7.10 -14.87
CA THR A 150 8.67 7.28 -15.18
C THR A 150 8.14 6.14 -16.05
N ARG A 151 8.95 5.62 -17.00
CA ARG A 151 8.60 4.42 -17.78
C ARG A 151 8.47 3.18 -16.90
N GLU A 152 9.40 2.98 -15.95
CA GLU A 152 9.35 1.87 -14.99
C GLU A 152 8.07 1.91 -14.14
N GLN A 153 7.72 3.08 -13.58
CA GLN A 153 6.48 3.28 -12.83
C GLN A 153 5.24 2.96 -13.68
N LEU A 154 5.14 3.54 -14.88
CA LEU A 154 4.01 3.32 -15.79
C LEU A 154 3.90 1.87 -16.25
N THR A 155 5.02 1.18 -16.47
CA THR A 155 5.03 -0.26 -16.75
C THR A 155 4.48 -1.04 -15.56
N GLY A 156 4.84 -0.70 -14.31
CA GLY A 156 4.26 -1.31 -13.10
C GLY A 156 2.74 -1.17 -13.02
N GLU A 157 2.21 0.03 -13.28
CA GLU A 157 0.76 0.27 -13.35
C GLU A 157 0.09 -0.58 -14.45
N LEU A 158 0.71 -0.67 -15.64
CA LEU A 158 0.20 -1.42 -16.79
C LEU A 158 0.20 -2.94 -16.57
N LEU A 159 1.24 -3.49 -15.93
CA LEU A 159 1.29 -4.92 -15.60
C LEU A 159 0.25 -5.27 -14.52
N THR A 160 0.04 -4.39 -13.53
CA THR A 160 -1.01 -4.53 -12.52
C THR A 160 -2.40 -4.53 -13.16
N ALA A 161 -2.70 -3.55 -14.03
CA ALA A 161 -3.98 -3.48 -14.74
C ALA A 161 -4.22 -4.67 -15.66
N ARG A 162 -3.16 -5.26 -16.25
CA ARG A 162 -3.26 -6.48 -17.08
C ARG A 162 -3.52 -7.74 -16.25
N ALA A 163 -2.95 -7.85 -15.05
CA ALA A 163 -3.32 -8.92 -14.11
C ALA A 163 -4.80 -8.78 -13.69
N GLU A 164 -5.24 -7.59 -13.30
CA GLU A 164 -6.63 -7.31 -12.94
C GLU A 164 -7.61 -7.57 -14.08
N TRP A 165 -7.26 -7.19 -15.32
CA TRP A 165 -8.03 -7.49 -16.53
C TRP A 165 -8.20 -8.99 -16.71
N ALA A 166 -7.11 -9.76 -16.61
CA ALA A 166 -7.17 -11.20 -16.76
C ALA A 166 -8.01 -11.88 -15.68
N GLU A 167 -7.92 -11.44 -14.42
CA GLU A 167 -8.82 -11.91 -13.36
C GLU A 167 -10.29 -11.58 -13.66
N ALA A 168 -10.58 -10.41 -14.23
CA ALA A 168 -11.94 -10.03 -14.61
C ALA A 168 -12.50 -10.90 -15.75
N GLU A 169 -11.70 -11.15 -16.80
CA GLU A 169 -12.11 -12.02 -17.92
C GLU A 169 -12.31 -13.47 -17.46
N VAL A 170 -11.46 -13.99 -16.56
CA VAL A 170 -11.66 -15.32 -15.95
C VAL A 170 -12.96 -15.35 -15.14
N ALA A 171 -13.25 -14.32 -14.35
CA ALA A 171 -14.50 -14.23 -13.58
C ALA A 171 -15.75 -14.08 -14.47
N ALA A 172 -15.62 -13.45 -15.65
CA ALA A 172 -16.66 -13.35 -16.68
C ALA A 172 -16.74 -14.59 -17.61
N GLY A 173 -15.98 -15.65 -17.36
CA GLY A 173 -16.00 -16.89 -18.16
C GLY A 173 -15.20 -16.84 -19.47
N HIS A 174 -14.46 -15.77 -19.75
CA HIS A 174 -13.68 -15.56 -20.97
C HIS A 174 -12.18 -15.93 -20.81
N ALA A 175 -11.86 -16.87 -19.93
CA ALA A 175 -10.49 -17.24 -19.56
C ALA A 175 -9.55 -17.53 -20.76
N THR A 176 -10.06 -18.09 -21.85
CA THR A 176 -9.28 -18.36 -23.07
C THR A 176 -8.71 -17.09 -23.73
N ALA A 177 -9.41 -15.96 -23.64
CA ALA A 177 -9.00 -14.71 -24.29
C ALA A 177 -7.70 -14.11 -23.71
N VAL A 178 -7.36 -14.46 -22.47
CA VAL A 178 -6.25 -13.85 -21.73
C VAL A 178 -5.00 -14.72 -21.66
N LEU A 179 -5.09 -16.00 -22.04
CA LEU A 179 -3.99 -16.97 -21.98
C LEU A 179 -2.75 -16.51 -22.75
N ALA A 180 -2.87 -16.28 -24.07
CA ALA A 180 -1.71 -15.93 -24.89
C ALA A 180 -1.06 -14.59 -24.48
N PRO A 181 -1.81 -13.49 -24.24
CA PRO A 181 -1.23 -12.25 -23.71
C PRO A 181 -0.55 -12.43 -22.36
N LEU A 182 -1.14 -13.19 -21.43
CA LEU A 182 -0.55 -13.42 -20.11
C LEU A 182 0.70 -14.30 -20.16
N THR A 183 0.75 -15.33 -21.00
CA THR A 183 1.94 -16.18 -21.13
C THR A 183 3.15 -15.34 -21.52
N THR A 184 3.05 -14.53 -22.59
CA THR A 184 4.13 -13.64 -23.03
C THR A 184 4.55 -12.64 -21.94
N LEU A 185 3.60 -12.11 -21.16
CA LEU A 185 3.90 -11.14 -20.10
C LEU A 185 4.51 -11.80 -18.85
N ALA A 186 4.06 -13.00 -18.49
CA ALA A 186 4.62 -13.76 -17.37
C ALA A 186 6.01 -14.33 -17.73
N GLU A 187 6.32 -14.53 -19.01
CA GLU A 187 7.67 -14.86 -19.50
C GLU A 187 8.59 -13.63 -19.48
N ALA A 188 8.11 -12.47 -19.92
CA ALA A 188 8.88 -11.21 -19.88
C ALA A 188 9.08 -10.64 -18.46
N HIS A 189 8.13 -10.89 -17.54
CA HIS A 189 8.14 -10.37 -16.18
C HIS A 189 7.90 -11.50 -15.15
N PRO A 190 8.80 -12.50 -15.04
CA PRO A 190 8.55 -13.73 -14.30
C PRO A 190 8.53 -13.56 -12.77
N LEU A 191 8.94 -12.40 -12.27
CA LEU A 191 8.91 -12.00 -10.86
C LEU A 191 7.65 -11.22 -10.46
N VAL A 192 6.81 -10.83 -11.43
CA VAL A 192 5.55 -10.13 -11.15
C VAL A 192 4.48 -11.18 -10.84
N GLU A 193 4.45 -11.61 -9.57
CA GLU A 193 3.57 -12.68 -9.10
C GLU A 193 2.07 -12.49 -9.45
N PRO A 194 1.48 -11.28 -9.47
CA PRO A 194 0.10 -11.09 -9.93
C PRO A 194 -0.17 -11.59 -11.36
N LEU A 195 0.79 -11.47 -12.29
CA LEU A 195 0.65 -12.01 -13.65
C LEU A 195 0.73 -13.53 -13.65
N VAL A 196 1.63 -14.11 -12.84
CA VAL A 196 1.74 -15.56 -12.66
C VAL A 196 0.44 -16.11 -12.08
N LEU A 197 -0.11 -15.46 -11.06
CA LEU A 197 -1.34 -15.84 -10.40
C LEU A 197 -2.55 -15.77 -11.35
N ALA A 198 -2.68 -14.69 -12.13
CA ALA A 198 -3.73 -14.57 -13.14
C ALA A 198 -3.61 -15.63 -14.25
N LEU A 199 -2.38 -15.95 -14.70
CA LEU A 199 -2.13 -17.02 -15.68
C LEU A 199 -2.48 -18.40 -15.14
N VAL A 200 -2.11 -18.71 -13.89
CA VAL A 200 -2.45 -19.98 -13.23
C VAL A 200 -3.96 -20.13 -13.08
N ARG A 201 -4.70 -19.06 -12.72
CA ARG A 201 -6.16 -19.06 -12.72
C ARG A 201 -6.76 -19.30 -14.11
N ALA A 202 -6.25 -18.62 -15.14
CA ALA A 202 -6.73 -18.78 -16.51
C ALA A 202 -6.48 -20.20 -17.07
N LEU A 203 -5.32 -20.80 -16.79
CA LEU A 203 -4.99 -22.18 -17.13
C LEU A 203 -5.91 -23.18 -16.41
N ALA A 204 -6.12 -23.02 -15.11
CA ALA A 204 -7.05 -23.86 -14.35
C ALA A 204 -8.50 -23.74 -14.88
N ALA A 205 -8.99 -22.52 -15.13
CA ALA A 205 -10.33 -22.25 -15.65
C ALA A 205 -10.55 -22.75 -17.08
N THR A 206 -9.48 -22.98 -17.86
CA THR A 206 -9.54 -23.55 -19.21
C THR A 206 -9.25 -25.06 -19.26
N GLY A 207 -9.23 -25.74 -18.11
CA GLY A 207 -9.05 -27.19 -18.03
C GLY A 207 -7.60 -27.66 -18.22
N ARG A 208 -6.61 -26.81 -17.89
CA ARG A 208 -5.16 -27.09 -18.02
C ARG A 208 -4.46 -27.11 -16.64
N PRO A 209 -4.89 -27.97 -15.69
CA PRO A 209 -4.37 -27.96 -14.31
C PRO A 209 -2.88 -28.31 -14.24
N THR A 210 -2.39 -29.25 -15.07
CA THR A 210 -0.97 -29.64 -15.11
C THR A 210 -0.06 -28.43 -15.38
N GLU A 211 -0.38 -27.64 -16.40
CA GLU A 211 0.39 -26.46 -16.79
C GLU A 211 0.31 -25.34 -15.75
N ALA A 212 -0.85 -25.19 -15.10
CA ALA A 212 -1.01 -24.28 -13.96
C ALA A 212 -0.10 -24.70 -12.78
N LEU A 213 -0.06 -25.99 -12.44
CA LEU A 213 0.80 -26.52 -11.37
C LEU A 213 2.29 -26.47 -11.71
N GLU A 214 2.65 -26.63 -12.98
CA GLU A 214 4.02 -26.45 -13.47
C GLU A 214 4.45 -24.99 -13.37
N ARG A 215 3.60 -24.05 -13.80
CA ARG A 215 3.89 -22.61 -13.71
C ARG A 215 4.11 -22.15 -12.26
N CYS A 216 3.31 -22.67 -11.30
CA CYS A 216 3.56 -22.44 -9.88
C CYS A 216 4.92 -22.97 -9.42
N ARG A 217 5.29 -24.20 -9.84
CA ARG A 217 6.58 -24.83 -9.49
C ARG A 217 7.76 -24.03 -10.05
N SER A 218 7.72 -23.63 -11.31
CA SER A 218 8.77 -22.81 -11.95
C SER A 218 8.94 -21.45 -11.27
N HIS A 219 7.84 -20.77 -10.92
CA HIS A 219 7.91 -19.49 -10.21
C HIS A 219 8.46 -19.65 -8.79
N ARG A 220 8.05 -20.70 -8.05
CA ARG A 220 8.65 -21.01 -6.74
C ARG A 220 10.16 -21.28 -6.84
N GLN A 221 10.59 -22.06 -7.83
CA GLN A 221 12.01 -22.33 -8.04
C GLN A 221 12.79 -21.05 -8.37
N LEU A 222 12.23 -20.16 -9.19
CA LEU A 222 12.84 -18.86 -9.50
C LEU A 222 13.02 -18.00 -8.24
N LEU A 223 11.95 -17.80 -7.45
CA LEU A 223 12.02 -17.00 -6.21
C LEU A 223 13.01 -17.57 -5.19
N ALA A 224 13.04 -18.90 -5.02
CA ALA A 224 13.99 -19.55 -4.14
C ALA A 224 15.44 -19.44 -4.61
N THR A 225 15.68 -19.42 -5.94
CA THR A 225 17.03 -19.35 -6.52
C THR A 225 17.60 -17.93 -6.54
N GLU A 226 16.79 -16.94 -6.94
CA GLU A 226 17.23 -15.55 -7.12
C GLU A 226 17.17 -14.73 -5.81
N TYR A 227 16.22 -15.05 -4.92
CA TYR A 227 15.94 -14.23 -3.73
C TYR A 227 15.87 -14.99 -2.41
N GLY A 228 15.89 -16.33 -2.43
CA GLY A 228 15.73 -17.16 -1.22
C GLY A 228 14.35 -17.07 -0.57
N THR A 229 13.34 -16.57 -1.30
CA THR A 229 11.97 -16.34 -0.81
C THR A 229 10.98 -17.38 -1.34
N ASP A 230 9.92 -17.64 -0.58
CA ASP A 230 8.77 -18.41 -1.05
C ASP A 230 7.71 -17.53 -1.76
N PRO A 231 6.82 -18.12 -2.59
CA PRO A 231 5.69 -17.41 -3.20
C PRO A 231 4.67 -16.88 -2.19
N SER A 232 3.82 -15.95 -2.60
CA SER A 232 2.77 -15.41 -1.75
C SER A 232 1.78 -16.48 -1.27
N PRO A 233 1.12 -16.24 -0.11
CA PRO A 233 0.04 -17.11 0.36
C PRO A 233 -1.11 -17.28 -0.65
N GLN A 234 -1.34 -16.30 -1.53
CA GLN A 234 -2.41 -16.35 -2.52
C GLN A 234 -2.12 -17.36 -3.63
N LEU A 235 -0.87 -17.39 -4.13
CA LEU A 235 -0.46 -18.37 -5.13
C LEU A 235 -0.34 -19.78 -4.52
N MET A 236 0.10 -19.89 -3.27
CA MET A 236 0.13 -21.17 -2.53
C MET A 236 -1.28 -21.73 -2.32
N GLN A 237 -2.26 -20.91 -1.92
CA GLN A 237 -3.66 -21.32 -1.80
C GLN A 237 -4.26 -21.76 -3.15
N LEU A 238 -3.94 -21.05 -4.23
CA LEU A 238 -4.35 -21.41 -5.58
C LEU A 238 -3.75 -22.76 -6.00
N TYR A 239 -2.45 -22.96 -5.80
CA TYR A 239 -1.75 -24.22 -6.06
C TYR A 239 -2.39 -25.41 -5.32
N GLU A 240 -2.65 -25.26 -4.01
CA GLU A 240 -3.35 -26.29 -3.24
C GLU A 240 -4.78 -26.56 -3.73
N SER A 241 -5.52 -25.52 -4.15
CA SER A 241 -6.88 -25.66 -4.66
C SER A 241 -6.91 -26.48 -5.95
N ILE A 242 -5.93 -26.28 -6.83
CA ILE A 242 -5.80 -27.02 -8.09
C ILE A 242 -5.40 -28.47 -7.79
N LEU A 243 -4.46 -28.73 -6.87
CA LEU A 243 -4.12 -30.09 -6.44
C LEU A 243 -5.32 -30.86 -5.86
N ARG A 244 -6.22 -30.18 -5.13
CA ARG A 244 -7.44 -30.80 -4.59
C ARG A 244 -8.50 -31.06 -5.66
N ALA A 245 -8.56 -30.23 -6.70
CA ALA A 245 -9.51 -30.36 -7.80
C ALA A 245 -9.07 -31.38 -8.87
N ASP A 246 -7.76 -31.54 -9.08
CA ASP A 246 -7.14 -32.49 -10.01
C ASP A 246 -6.95 -33.90 -9.41
N ALA A 247 -7.13 -34.02 -8.08
CA ALA A 247 -7.17 -35.32 -7.42
C ALA A 247 -8.37 -36.14 -7.93
N PRO A 248 -8.17 -37.39 -8.39
CA PRO A 248 -9.29 -38.24 -8.78
C PRO A 248 -10.23 -38.41 -7.58
N PRO A 249 -11.56 -38.38 -7.78
CA PRO A 249 -12.52 -38.46 -6.69
C PRO A 249 -12.22 -39.73 -5.88
N ALA A 250 -11.94 -39.54 -4.59
CA ALA A 250 -11.58 -40.63 -3.69
C ALA A 250 -12.64 -41.73 -3.82
N ALA A 251 -12.23 -42.92 -4.25
CA ALA A 251 -13.15 -44.02 -4.48
C ALA A 251 -13.91 -44.29 -3.17
N THR A 252 -15.20 -43.94 -3.15
CA THR A 252 -16.06 -44.15 -2.00
C THR A 252 -15.96 -45.64 -1.64
N PRO A 253 -15.47 -46.02 -0.44
CA PRO A 253 -15.45 -47.42 -0.06
C PRO A 253 -16.89 -47.93 -0.17
N PRO A 254 -17.13 -49.04 -0.91
CA PRO A 254 -18.48 -49.46 -1.23
C PRO A 254 -19.26 -49.67 0.06
N ALA A 255 -20.39 -48.95 0.17
CA ALA A 255 -21.24 -49.01 1.36
C ALA A 255 -21.57 -50.48 1.66
N ALA A 256 -21.22 -50.94 2.86
CA ALA A 256 -21.41 -52.32 3.25
C ALA A 256 -22.88 -52.71 3.05
N ALA A 257 -23.11 -53.73 2.21
CA ALA A 257 -24.45 -54.19 1.89
C ALA A 257 -25.17 -54.64 3.18
N PRO A 258 -26.48 -54.37 3.32
CA PRO A 258 -27.26 -54.89 4.46
C PRO A 258 -27.19 -56.41 4.49
N PRO A 259 -27.12 -57.05 5.67
CA PRO A 259 -27.10 -58.51 5.77
C PRO A 259 -28.37 -59.10 5.16
N ALA A 260 -28.18 -60.11 4.31
CA ALA A 260 -29.29 -60.80 3.64
C ALA A 260 -30.21 -61.47 4.67
N LYS A 261 -31.52 -61.28 4.51
CA LYS A 261 -32.54 -61.95 5.34
C LYS A 261 -32.45 -63.46 5.11
N GLN A 262 -32.23 -64.21 6.18
CA GLN A 262 -32.47 -65.66 6.16
C GLN A 262 -33.98 -65.92 6.09
N SER A 263 -34.37 -66.86 5.23
CA SER A 263 -35.75 -67.28 5.06
C SER A 263 -36.10 -68.32 6.13
N GLU A 264 -37.16 -68.08 6.89
CA GLU A 264 -37.67 -69.00 7.90
C GLU A 264 -38.92 -69.69 7.38
N ALA A 265 -39.02 -71.01 7.59
CA ALA A 265 -40.18 -71.83 7.22
C ALA A 265 -41.03 -72.13 8.47
N PRO A 266 -42.36 -72.29 8.35
CA PRO A 266 -43.26 -72.39 9.50
C PRO A 266 -43.43 -73.84 10.02
N ASP A 267 -43.54 -74.02 11.35
CA ASP A 267 -44.83 -74.39 11.97
C ASP A 267 -44.79 -74.44 13.53
N THR A 268 -45.96 -74.13 14.11
CA THR A 268 -46.40 -74.11 15.54
C THR A 268 -46.42 -75.50 16.26
N PRO A 269 -46.74 -75.66 17.58
CA PRO A 269 -47.14 -74.70 18.64
C PRO A 269 -46.48 -74.85 20.06
N ALA A 270 -46.86 -73.98 21.00
CA ALA A 270 -46.45 -73.94 22.42
C ALA A 270 -47.21 -74.96 23.34
N PRO A 271 -46.88 -75.10 24.66
CA PRO A 271 -47.36 -74.13 25.69
C PRO A 271 -46.52 -73.96 26.99
N ALA A 272 -47.01 -73.05 27.85
CA ALA A 272 -46.89 -72.98 29.34
C ALA A 272 -45.80 -72.11 30.03
N GLU A 273 -46.27 -71.01 30.62
CA GLU A 273 -45.69 -70.26 31.78
C GLU A 273 -46.11 -70.94 33.12
N PRO A 274 -45.61 -70.61 34.35
CA PRO A 274 -45.59 -69.23 34.89
C PRO A 274 -44.53 -68.83 35.97
N ALA A 275 -44.51 -67.53 36.30
CA ALA A 275 -44.27 -66.93 37.63
C ALA A 275 -42.95 -67.28 38.38
N ARG A 276 -41.98 -66.36 38.58
CA ARG A 276 -41.95 -65.25 39.58
C ARG A 276 -40.52 -64.63 39.62
N ALA A 277 -40.18 -63.44 40.17
CA ALA A 277 -40.91 -62.37 40.87
C ALA A 277 -40.21 -60.97 40.70
N ARG A 278 -40.29 -60.11 41.74
CA ARG A 278 -39.69 -58.76 41.95
C ARG A 278 -38.87 -58.79 43.27
N PRO A 279 -38.01 -57.81 43.67
CA PRO A 279 -38.23 -56.36 43.47
C PRO A 279 -37.03 -55.40 43.24
N ALA A 280 -37.38 -54.24 42.66
CA ALA A 280 -36.94 -52.87 42.91
C ALA A 280 -35.58 -52.54 43.58
N ARG A 281 -34.83 -51.62 42.94
CA ARG A 281 -34.88 -50.18 43.31
C ARG A 281 -34.48 -49.27 42.13
N ARG A 282 -35.16 -48.13 42.01
CA ARG A 282 -34.86 -47.03 41.07
C ARG A 282 -34.05 -45.94 41.76
N ARG A 283 -33.17 -45.29 40.99
CA ARG A 283 -32.79 -43.84 40.95
C ARG A 283 -31.28 -43.72 40.78
N LEU A 284 -30.73 -42.75 40.05
CA LEU A 284 -31.08 -41.96 38.86
C LEU A 284 -29.91 -40.97 38.72
N LEU A 285 -29.21 -41.03 37.58
CA LEU A 285 -28.52 -39.93 36.88
C LEU A 285 -27.49 -39.00 37.57
N ALA A 286 -26.37 -38.90 36.83
CA ALA A 286 -25.65 -37.67 36.42
C ALA A 286 -24.64 -36.99 37.36
N GLY A 287 -23.48 -36.68 36.77
CA GLY A 287 -23.06 -35.28 36.70
C GLY A 287 -21.58 -34.96 36.98
N ALA A 288 -20.83 -34.75 35.89
CA ALA A 288 -19.70 -33.82 35.77
C ALA A 288 -18.40 -34.02 36.60
N PHE A 289 -17.29 -33.67 35.95
CA PHE A 289 -15.93 -33.78 36.46
C PHE A 289 -15.23 -32.44 36.18
N ALA A 290 -14.80 -31.72 37.23
CA ALA A 290 -13.94 -30.53 37.11
C ALA A 290 -13.26 -30.29 38.46
N LEU A 291 -11.92 -30.33 38.48
CA LEU A 291 -11.11 -30.04 39.66
C LEU A 291 -10.29 -28.77 39.44
N VAL A 292 -10.37 -27.86 40.42
CA VAL A 292 -9.59 -26.62 40.49
C VAL A 292 -8.24 -26.90 41.15
N VAL A 293 -7.16 -26.28 40.67
CA VAL A 293 -5.89 -26.18 41.42
C VAL A 293 -5.43 -24.71 41.45
N THR A 294 -5.05 -24.27 42.64
CA THR A 294 -4.75 -22.88 43.03
C THR A 294 -3.25 -22.55 42.88
N LEU A 295 -2.91 -21.26 42.78
CA LEU A 295 -1.53 -20.78 42.59
C LEU A 295 -1.03 -19.95 43.79
N ALA A 296 0.18 -20.25 44.26
CA ALA A 296 0.93 -19.60 45.35
C ALA A 296 2.39 -20.14 45.31
N VAL A 297 3.50 -19.47 45.69
CA VAL A 297 3.73 -18.10 46.19
C VAL A 297 5.24 -17.74 46.08
N ALA A 298 5.57 -16.44 45.91
CA ALA A 298 6.77 -15.67 46.33
C ALA A 298 8.24 -15.94 45.85
N PHE A 299 8.86 -14.80 45.45
CA PHE A 299 10.20 -14.25 45.79
C PHE A 299 11.53 -15.03 45.62
N GLY A 300 12.53 -14.31 45.07
CA GLY A 300 13.96 -14.56 45.29
C GLY A 300 14.85 -13.95 44.20
N ALA A 301 15.72 -12.98 44.54
CA ALA A 301 16.68 -12.38 43.61
C ALA A 301 18.07 -13.01 43.71
N VAL A 302 18.89 -12.91 42.64
CA VAL A 302 20.33 -12.55 42.60
C VAL A 302 21.06 -13.14 41.35
N ALA A 303 21.80 -12.24 40.69
CA ALA A 303 22.98 -12.38 39.82
C ALA A 303 23.33 -13.66 39.02
N LEU A 304 23.61 -13.43 37.73
CA LEU A 304 24.77 -13.90 36.94
C LEU A 304 25.26 -15.36 37.12
N LEU A 305 24.99 -16.19 36.11
CA LEU A 305 25.94 -17.18 35.58
C LEU A 305 25.50 -17.62 34.16
N ARG A 306 26.41 -17.59 33.17
CA ARG A 306 26.20 -18.19 31.84
C ARG A 306 26.32 -19.72 31.94
N PRO A 307 25.46 -20.48 31.25
CA PRO A 307 25.83 -21.77 30.67
C PRO A 307 26.02 -21.64 29.14
N ALA A 308 26.97 -22.39 28.60
CA ALA A 308 27.25 -22.44 27.15
C ALA A 308 26.34 -23.44 26.41
N ASP A 309 26.13 -23.15 25.13
CA ASP A 309 25.80 -24.01 23.99
C ASP A 309 24.95 -25.28 24.23
N ARG A 310 23.68 -25.19 23.84
CA ARG A 310 22.97 -26.30 23.20
C ARG A 310 23.12 -26.16 21.68
N PRO A 311 23.24 -27.27 20.92
CA PRO A 311 23.19 -27.20 19.46
C PRO A 311 21.83 -26.65 19.02
N ALA A 312 21.85 -25.65 18.14
CA ALA A 312 20.64 -25.03 17.62
C ALA A 312 19.78 -26.05 16.85
N GLY A 313 18.50 -26.15 17.22
CA GLY A 313 17.49 -26.66 16.29
C GLY A 313 17.32 -25.69 15.11
N PRO A 314 16.63 -26.09 14.03
CA PRO A 314 16.33 -25.18 12.94
C PRO A 314 15.57 -23.95 13.48
N PRO A 315 15.92 -22.72 13.03
CA PRO A 315 15.29 -21.51 13.53
C PRO A 315 13.81 -21.50 13.18
N GLY A 316 12.99 -21.10 14.16
CA GLY A 316 11.60 -20.72 13.90
C GLY A 316 11.53 -19.35 13.20
N PRO A 317 10.33 -18.84 12.88
CA PRO A 317 10.19 -17.48 12.41
C PRO A 317 10.61 -16.51 13.53
N ASP A 318 11.71 -15.79 13.34
CA ASP A 318 12.28 -14.90 14.35
C ASP A 318 11.35 -13.69 14.61
N HIS A 319 10.69 -13.69 15.76
CA HIS A 319 10.11 -12.49 16.34
C HIS A 319 11.24 -11.61 16.86
N PHE A 320 11.51 -10.50 16.19
CA PHE A 320 12.54 -9.54 16.58
C PHE A 320 11.91 -8.23 17.02
N THR A 321 12.63 -7.49 17.87
CA THR A 321 12.21 -6.16 18.33
C THR A 321 13.38 -5.19 18.20
N VAL A 322 13.14 -4.04 17.60
CA VAL A 322 14.11 -2.95 17.47
C VAL A 322 13.56 -1.73 18.20
N THR A 323 14.37 -1.10 19.04
CA THR A 323 14.03 0.15 19.74
C THR A 323 15.12 1.19 19.44
N GLU A 324 14.71 2.41 19.17
CA GLU A 324 15.54 3.61 19.11
C GLU A 324 15.15 4.46 20.34
N ASP A 325 16.15 4.88 21.12
CA ASP A 325 15.99 5.64 22.36
C ASP A 325 16.59 7.05 22.30
N PHE A 326 17.12 7.45 21.13
CA PHE A 326 17.67 8.77 20.86
C PHE A 326 18.75 9.22 21.87
N SER A 327 19.43 8.26 22.51
CA SER A 327 20.50 8.49 23.49
C SER A 327 21.81 9.01 22.88
N GLY A 328 21.93 8.97 21.55
CA GLY A 328 23.07 9.49 20.79
C GLY A 328 23.15 11.02 20.71
N THR A 329 24.19 11.52 20.04
CA THR A 329 24.43 12.97 19.84
C THR A 329 23.82 13.51 18.54
N GLY A 330 23.01 12.72 17.84
CA GLY A 330 22.46 13.03 16.52
C GLY A 330 21.56 11.91 16.01
N LEU A 331 20.78 12.21 14.97
CA LEU A 331 19.92 11.23 14.31
C LEU A 331 20.76 10.18 13.58
N ALA A 332 20.48 8.89 13.77
CA ALA A 332 21.27 7.80 13.19
C ALA A 332 20.94 7.60 11.68
N PRO A 333 21.83 7.98 10.74
CA PRO A 333 21.51 8.07 9.31
C PRO A 333 21.39 6.71 8.59
N GLN A 334 21.73 5.60 9.27
CA GLN A 334 21.50 4.23 8.75
C GLN A 334 20.09 3.73 9.07
N GLN A 335 19.37 4.44 9.95
CA GLN A 335 18.04 4.09 10.41
C GLN A 335 17.01 5.15 10.04
N TRP A 336 17.37 6.43 10.14
CA TRP A 336 16.46 7.55 9.99
C TRP A 336 16.93 8.53 8.93
N ASP A 337 16.01 8.90 8.05
CA ASP A 337 16.18 10.01 7.11
C ASP A 337 15.33 11.20 7.54
N ALA A 338 15.86 12.41 7.34
CA ALA A 338 15.14 13.67 7.54
C ALA A 338 14.78 14.27 6.18
N HIS A 339 13.52 14.64 5.99
CA HIS A 339 13.01 15.10 4.71
C HIS A 339 13.33 16.57 4.43
N GLU A 340 13.69 16.87 3.18
CA GLU A 340 13.79 18.23 2.64
C GLU A 340 12.76 18.44 1.53
N THR A 341 11.94 19.49 1.64
CA THR A 341 10.92 19.86 0.64
C THR A 341 10.76 21.36 0.53
N GLN A 342 10.12 21.86 -0.53
CA GLN A 342 9.75 23.27 -0.65
C GLN A 342 8.34 23.39 -1.26
N GLN A 343 7.41 23.96 -0.50
CA GLN A 343 6.02 24.18 -0.92
C GLN A 343 5.83 25.56 -1.58
N HIS A 344 4.76 25.71 -2.37
CA HIS A 344 4.46 26.95 -3.10
C HIS A 344 4.13 28.16 -2.21
N ASN A 345 3.70 27.94 -0.96
CA ASN A 345 3.53 28.99 0.05
C ASN A 345 4.85 29.34 0.78
N GLY A 346 5.99 28.88 0.27
CA GLY A 346 7.33 29.07 0.85
C GLY A 346 7.62 28.17 2.06
N SER A 347 6.63 27.44 2.59
CA SER A 347 6.83 26.52 3.71
C SER A 347 7.62 25.28 3.28
N SER A 348 8.31 24.63 4.21
CA SER A 348 9.21 23.51 3.91
C SER A 348 9.29 22.51 5.05
N TRP A 349 9.55 21.25 4.71
CA TRP A 349 10.29 20.38 5.61
C TRP A 349 11.79 20.58 5.38
N SER A 350 12.57 20.63 6.46
CA SER A 350 14.03 20.76 6.40
C SER A 350 14.71 19.90 7.45
N PRO A 351 15.81 19.21 7.12
CA PRO A 351 16.64 18.50 8.11
C PRO A 351 17.14 19.40 9.25
N SER A 352 17.30 20.70 9.00
CA SER A 352 17.70 21.69 10.02
C SER A 352 16.70 21.85 11.17
N MET A 353 15.45 21.44 10.98
CA MET A 353 14.38 21.47 11.99
C MET A 353 14.30 20.19 12.82
N VAL A 354 15.18 19.21 12.54
CA VAL A 354 15.27 17.93 13.26
C VAL A 354 16.54 17.93 14.13
N ARG A 355 16.40 17.56 15.40
CA ARG A 355 17.51 17.45 16.35
C ARG A 355 17.33 16.23 17.24
N VAL A 356 18.42 15.55 17.58
CA VAL A 356 18.46 14.65 18.74
C VAL A 356 19.26 15.34 19.84
N SER A 357 18.68 15.47 21.03
CA SER A 357 19.36 16.07 22.18
C SER A 357 18.66 15.74 23.49
N GLY A 358 19.43 15.41 24.53
CA GLY A 358 18.88 15.15 25.86
C GLY A 358 18.15 13.80 26.02
N GLY A 359 18.40 12.85 25.11
CA GLY A 359 17.69 11.57 25.08
C GLY A 359 16.33 11.64 24.38
N GLU A 360 16.07 12.68 23.59
CA GLU A 360 14.86 12.78 22.78
C GLU A 360 15.17 13.26 21.36
N LEU A 361 14.35 12.80 20.42
CA LEU A 361 14.20 13.36 19.08
C LEU A 361 13.22 14.54 19.14
N GLN A 362 13.69 15.71 18.72
CA GLN A 362 12.95 16.95 18.61
C GLN A 362 12.68 17.27 17.13
N ILE A 363 11.41 17.40 16.79
CA ILE A 363 10.95 17.76 15.45
C ILE A 363 10.24 19.10 15.58
N ASN A 364 10.93 20.15 15.17
CA ASN A 364 10.52 21.52 15.39
C ASN A 364 9.64 22.02 14.24
N GLY A 365 8.60 22.79 14.54
CA GLY A 365 7.91 23.66 13.60
C GLY A 365 8.18 25.10 13.99
N VAL A 366 8.82 25.86 13.11
CA VAL A 366 9.17 27.28 13.29
C VAL A 366 8.48 28.09 12.21
N GLY A 367 8.06 29.32 12.54
CA GLY A 367 7.46 30.21 11.56
C GLY A 367 7.83 31.65 11.82
N ARG A 368 8.11 32.40 10.76
CA ARG A 368 7.13 33.36 10.24
C ARG A 368 7.67 34.28 9.15
N SER A 369 6.80 34.55 8.19
CA SER A 369 6.60 35.91 7.67
C SER A 369 5.27 36.46 8.20
N ALA A 370 5.09 37.78 8.19
CA ALA A 370 3.80 38.42 8.52
C ALA A 370 2.66 38.03 7.56
N THR A 371 2.99 37.42 6.41
CA THR A 371 2.05 36.95 5.38
C THR A 371 1.62 35.50 5.58
N GLY A 372 2.06 34.81 6.64
CA GLY A 372 1.71 33.41 6.92
C GLY A 372 2.39 32.38 6.00
N THR A 373 3.37 32.83 5.20
CA THR A 373 4.20 32.05 4.28
C THR A 373 5.59 31.80 4.86
N GLY A 374 6.30 30.76 4.37
CA GLY A 374 7.68 30.49 4.79
C GLY A 374 7.84 29.74 6.12
N ASN A 375 6.90 28.88 6.51
CA ASN A 375 7.01 28.10 7.75
C ASN A 375 7.92 26.88 7.53
N MET A 376 8.92 26.70 8.38
CA MET A 376 9.83 25.55 8.32
C MET A 376 9.43 24.53 9.37
N ALA A 377 9.42 23.25 9.02
CA ALA A 377 9.17 22.17 9.98
C ALA A 377 10.12 20.98 9.79
N GLY A 378 10.18 20.10 10.78
CA GLY A 378 10.85 18.80 10.67
C GLY A 378 9.88 17.71 10.19
N SER A 379 10.42 16.76 9.43
CA SER A 379 9.81 15.46 9.14
C SER A 379 10.92 14.43 9.04
N VAL A 380 10.72 13.27 9.67
CA VAL A 380 11.64 12.12 9.59
C VAL A 380 10.88 10.85 9.25
N CYS A 381 11.57 9.88 8.65
CA CYS A 381 11.14 8.49 8.62
C CYS A 381 12.17 7.57 9.28
N TRP A 382 11.70 6.47 9.85
CA TRP A 382 12.51 5.32 10.24
C TRP A 382 12.66 4.37 9.03
N CYS A 383 13.36 4.84 8.00
CA CYS A 383 13.55 4.18 6.70
C CYS A 383 14.72 3.16 6.69
N LEU A 384 14.79 2.29 7.71
CA LEU A 384 15.87 1.33 7.97
C LEU A 384 16.61 0.74 6.76
N GLU A 385 17.94 0.71 6.87
CA GLU A 385 18.92 -0.02 6.06
C GLU A 385 18.34 -0.88 4.92
N HIS A 386 18.57 -0.41 3.68
CA HIS A 386 18.18 -0.98 2.39
C HIS A 386 18.10 -2.52 2.37
N GLY A 387 16.95 -3.08 2.75
CA GLY A 387 16.73 -4.53 2.76
C GLY A 387 15.57 -5.00 3.64
N VAL A 388 15.33 -4.37 4.80
CA VAL A 388 14.32 -4.85 5.77
C VAL A 388 12.93 -4.26 5.50
N LYS A 389 12.23 -4.81 4.51
CA LYS A 389 10.83 -4.45 4.18
C LYS A 389 9.86 -4.91 5.27
N ARG A 390 9.24 -3.97 5.97
CA ARG A 390 8.30 -4.24 7.07
C ARG A 390 6.85 -4.15 6.60
N THR A 391 6.21 -5.31 6.40
CA THR A 391 4.83 -5.39 5.91
C THR A 391 3.78 -5.55 7.01
N TYR A 392 4.11 -6.09 8.19
CA TYR A 392 3.20 -6.21 9.33
C TYR A 392 3.99 -6.21 10.63
N GLY A 393 3.34 -5.83 11.74
CA GLY A 393 3.95 -5.81 13.07
C GLY A 393 3.27 -4.83 14.01
N LYS A 394 3.87 -4.64 15.18
CA LYS A 394 3.49 -3.59 16.14
C LYS A 394 4.54 -2.49 16.11
N TRP A 395 4.09 -1.24 15.94
CA TRP A 395 4.91 -0.05 16.13
C TRP A 395 4.43 0.70 17.37
N GLU A 396 5.36 1.18 18.17
CA GLU A 396 5.11 1.92 19.41
C GLU A 396 5.99 3.17 19.44
N VAL A 397 5.45 4.31 19.84
CA VAL A 397 6.17 5.58 19.94
C VAL A 397 5.76 6.28 21.23
N ARG A 398 6.73 6.68 22.06
CA ARG A 398 6.47 7.52 23.22
C ARG A 398 6.77 8.97 22.89
N ALA A 399 5.74 9.81 22.87
CA ALA A 399 5.81 11.19 22.39
C ALA A 399 5.00 12.16 23.25
N LYS A 400 5.31 13.45 23.12
CA LYS A 400 4.51 14.59 23.60
C LYS A 400 4.60 15.73 22.58
N PHE A 401 3.64 16.66 22.64
CA PHE A 401 3.55 17.74 21.67
C PHE A 401 3.33 19.09 22.34
N ASP A 402 4.13 20.10 21.97
CA ASP A 402 3.91 21.46 22.44
C ASP A 402 2.54 22.00 21.99
N ALA A 403 1.92 22.78 22.89
CA ALA A 403 0.72 23.54 22.57
C ALA A 403 1.05 24.69 21.61
N GLY A 404 0.21 24.86 20.58
CA GLY A 404 0.35 25.90 19.58
C GLY A 404 -0.46 25.60 18.32
N ALA A 405 -1.39 26.49 17.98
CA ALA A 405 -2.15 26.41 16.73
C ALA A 405 -1.27 26.77 15.52
N GLY A 406 -1.69 26.36 14.32
CA GLY A 406 -0.95 26.57 13.07
C GLY A 406 0.03 25.46 12.69
N TYR A 407 0.20 24.46 13.56
CA TYR A 407 1.04 23.28 13.33
C TYR A 407 0.28 22.03 13.74
N ALA A 408 0.34 20.99 12.89
CA ALA A 408 -0.27 19.69 13.17
C ALA A 408 0.82 18.61 13.25
N PRO A 409 1.22 18.19 14.47
CA PRO A 409 2.06 17.01 14.65
C PRO A 409 1.35 15.74 14.20
N VAL A 410 2.08 14.86 13.53
CA VAL A 410 1.60 13.57 13.05
C VAL A 410 2.64 12.48 13.31
N ILE A 411 2.19 11.36 13.88
CA ILE A 411 2.91 10.08 13.95
C ILE A 411 2.11 9.08 13.11
N GLY A 412 2.76 8.38 12.18
CA GLY A 412 2.08 7.40 11.33
C GLY A 412 3.02 6.37 10.71
N LEU A 413 2.43 5.40 10.01
CA LEU A 413 3.08 4.52 9.06
C LEU A 413 2.72 5.00 7.65
N TYR A 414 3.71 5.15 6.79
CA TYR A 414 3.51 5.54 5.39
C TYR A 414 4.14 4.49 4.46
N SER A 415 3.50 4.27 3.33
CA SER A 415 3.93 3.32 2.30
C SER A 415 5.23 3.75 1.62
N GLU A 416 6.15 2.80 1.41
CA GLU A 416 7.34 3.00 0.56
C GLU A 416 6.99 3.19 -0.93
N VAL A 417 5.87 2.60 -1.37
CA VAL A 417 5.37 2.73 -2.76
C VAL A 417 4.41 3.92 -2.90
N ASP A 418 4.18 4.35 -4.14
CA ASP A 418 3.37 5.52 -4.48
C ASP A 418 1.86 5.31 -4.30
N GLU A 419 1.10 6.40 -4.27
CA GLU A 419 -0.34 6.39 -4.00
C GLU A 419 -1.23 5.73 -5.08
N HIS A 420 -0.67 5.37 -6.23
CA HIS A 420 -1.37 4.64 -7.28
C HIS A 420 -1.10 3.13 -7.24
N THR A 421 -0.11 2.68 -6.47
CA THR A 421 0.21 1.25 -6.31
C THR A 421 -0.89 0.50 -5.55
N ALA A 422 -1.27 -0.68 -6.05
CA ALA A 422 -2.24 -1.54 -5.38
C ALA A 422 -1.69 -2.02 -4.01
N GLY A 423 -2.51 -1.93 -2.97
CA GLY A 423 -2.07 -2.19 -1.59
C GLY A 423 -1.55 -0.96 -0.84
N TRP A 424 -1.38 0.19 -1.51
CA TRP A 424 -0.97 1.46 -0.89
C TRP A 424 -1.92 1.93 0.22
N GLY A 425 -1.37 2.67 1.18
CA GLY A 425 -2.15 3.40 2.16
C GLY A 425 -1.28 4.22 3.11
N PHE A 426 -1.93 4.76 4.15
CA PHE A 426 -1.26 5.32 5.32
C PHE A 426 -2.06 4.98 6.57
N LEU A 427 -1.36 4.84 7.69
CA LEU A 427 -1.95 4.52 8.99
C LEU A 427 -1.46 5.55 10.02
N THR A 428 -2.35 6.37 10.56
CA THR A 428 -1.98 7.43 11.50
C THR A 428 -2.19 6.96 12.94
N LEU A 429 -1.10 6.89 13.72
CA LEU A 429 -1.13 6.62 15.15
C LEU A 429 -1.74 7.81 15.91
N ALA A 430 -1.30 9.01 15.54
CA ALA A 430 -1.71 10.26 16.15
C ALA A 430 -1.65 11.40 15.13
N ARG A 431 -2.74 12.15 15.01
CA ARG A 431 -2.78 13.47 14.34
C ARG A 431 -3.46 14.46 15.27
N LEU A 432 -2.82 15.62 15.48
CA LEU A 432 -3.28 16.65 16.40
C LEU A 432 -3.34 18.02 15.73
N ASP A 433 -4.44 18.32 15.05
CA ASP A 433 -4.65 19.65 14.44
C ASP A 433 -5.06 20.71 15.47
N ASP A 434 -5.62 20.30 16.61
CA ASP A 434 -5.96 21.20 17.73
C ASP A 434 -4.70 21.81 18.37
N GLY A 435 -4.66 23.14 18.44
CA GLY A 435 -3.57 23.90 19.05
C GLY A 435 -3.45 23.70 20.56
N ALA A 436 -4.52 23.34 21.26
CA ALA A 436 -4.47 23.01 22.69
C ALA A 436 -3.95 21.59 22.97
N ARG A 437 -3.72 20.78 21.93
CA ARG A 437 -3.28 19.36 22.02
C ARG A 437 -4.18 18.52 22.94
N ARG A 438 -5.49 18.74 22.85
CA ARG A 438 -6.52 18.02 23.62
C ARG A 438 -7.29 16.99 22.82
N ILE A 439 -7.23 17.05 21.49
CA ILE A 439 -7.94 16.11 20.62
C ILE A 439 -6.96 15.48 19.63
N MET A 440 -7.04 14.16 19.51
CA MET A 440 -6.28 13.34 18.58
C MET A 440 -7.24 12.50 17.73
N TYR A 441 -6.87 12.28 16.47
CA TYR A 441 -7.60 11.40 15.56
C TYR A 441 -6.64 10.31 15.01
N PRO A 442 -6.96 9.01 15.17
CA PRO A 442 -6.34 7.97 14.37
C PRO A 442 -7.03 7.93 13.00
N VAL A 443 -6.27 7.68 11.93
CA VAL A 443 -6.81 7.63 10.56
C VAL A 443 -6.25 6.41 9.85
N VAL A 444 -7.11 5.60 9.25
CA VAL A 444 -6.71 4.44 8.44
C VAL A 444 -7.16 4.64 7.01
N ARG A 445 -6.21 4.69 6.08
CA ARG A 445 -6.49 4.65 4.65
C ARG A 445 -5.82 3.43 4.02
N GLY A 446 -6.64 2.53 3.47
CA GLY A 446 -6.16 1.41 2.66
C GLY A 446 -6.32 1.61 1.17
N ALA A 447 -5.87 0.63 0.41
CA ALA A 447 -5.81 0.68 -1.05
C ALA A 447 -7.18 0.91 -1.69
N GLY A 448 -7.28 1.93 -2.55
CA GLY A 448 -8.53 2.32 -3.21
C GLY A 448 -9.61 2.88 -2.29
N GLY A 449 -9.36 2.99 -0.99
CA GLY A 449 -10.31 3.49 0.00
C GLY A 449 -10.24 5.01 0.20
N SER A 450 -11.37 5.57 0.62
CA SER A 450 -11.36 6.85 1.34
C SER A 450 -10.68 6.66 2.70
N PRO A 451 -10.05 7.69 3.27
CA PRO A 451 -9.62 7.65 4.67
C PRO A 451 -10.80 7.32 5.59
N ILE A 452 -10.55 6.48 6.59
CA ILE A 452 -11.49 6.20 7.67
C ILE A 452 -10.92 6.85 8.92
N ASP A 453 -11.54 7.96 9.32
CA ASP A 453 -11.24 8.63 10.56
C ASP A 453 -11.84 7.84 11.74
N GLY A 454 -11.02 7.56 12.75
CA GLY A 454 -11.51 7.06 14.02
C GLY A 454 -12.20 8.17 14.83
N ALA A 455 -12.88 7.76 15.90
CA ALA A 455 -13.51 8.71 16.81
C ALA A 455 -12.46 9.66 17.43
N ALA A 456 -12.85 10.92 17.64
CA ALA A 456 -12.04 11.91 18.32
C ALA A 456 -11.68 11.43 19.74
N VAL A 457 -10.39 11.33 20.04
CA VAL A 457 -9.90 10.94 21.36
C VAL A 457 -9.50 12.20 22.13
N ALA A 458 -10.21 12.49 23.21
CA ALA A 458 -9.87 13.56 24.13
C ALA A 458 -8.76 13.11 25.11
N GLY A 459 -7.80 13.98 25.38
CA GLY A 459 -6.70 13.70 26.31
C GLY A 459 -5.86 14.93 26.64
N ASP A 460 -4.73 14.71 27.30
CA ASP A 460 -3.63 15.68 27.38
C ASP A 460 -2.44 15.10 26.62
N PHE A 461 -2.19 15.65 25.43
CA PHE A 461 -1.09 15.24 24.57
C PHE A 461 0.13 16.18 24.67
N THR A 462 0.11 17.12 25.62
CA THR A 462 1.31 17.87 26.05
C THR A 462 2.15 17.07 27.06
N ALA A 463 1.52 16.11 27.74
CA ALA A 463 2.18 15.08 28.53
C ALA A 463 2.74 13.94 27.66
N TRP A 464 3.71 13.19 28.20
CA TRP A 464 4.24 11.98 27.57
C TRP A 464 3.20 10.87 27.51
N ASN A 465 2.85 10.45 26.29
CA ASN A 465 1.94 9.36 26.00
C ASN A 465 2.63 8.30 25.13
N THR A 466 2.21 7.04 25.26
CA THR A 466 2.64 5.95 24.38
C THR A 466 1.55 5.67 23.35
N TYR A 467 1.85 5.97 22.09
CA TYR A 467 1.02 5.69 20.94
C TYR A 467 1.47 4.36 20.34
N ALA A 468 0.54 3.48 19.98
CA ALA A 468 0.87 2.22 19.35
C ALA A 468 -0.10 1.90 18.22
N ILE A 469 0.41 1.21 17.20
CA ILE A 469 -0.40 0.59 16.15
C ILE A 469 0.03 -0.86 15.98
N GLU A 470 -0.93 -1.77 15.98
CA GLU A 470 -0.74 -3.14 15.53
C GLU A 470 -1.37 -3.25 14.13
N TRP A 471 -0.53 -3.53 13.14
CA TRP A 471 -0.93 -3.67 11.75
C TRP A 471 -0.69 -5.11 11.30
N ARG A 472 -1.78 -5.80 10.95
CA ARG A 472 -1.80 -7.18 10.47
C ARG A 472 -2.57 -7.25 9.15
N ALA A 473 -2.37 -8.31 8.37
CA ALA A 473 -3.00 -8.48 7.05
C ALA A 473 -4.54 -8.38 7.03
N THR A 474 -5.20 -8.53 8.17
CA THR A 474 -6.66 -8.54 8.30
C THR A 474 -7.23 -7.44 9.21
N PHE A 475 -6.40 -6.72 9.95
CA PHE A 475 -6.86 -5.64 10.84
C PHE A 475 -5.76 -4.64 11.20
N VAL A 476 -6.20 -3.46 11.63
CA VAL A 476 -5.38 -2.46 12.31
C VAL A 476 -6.04 -2.13 13.64
N THR A 477 -5.26 -2.11 14.72
CA THR A 477 -5.66 -1.48 15.99
C THR A 477 -4.74 -0.33 16.33
N VAL A 478 -5.29 0.79 16.80
CA VAL A 478 -4.52 1.88 17.42
C VAL A 478 -4.79 1.89 18.91
N SER A 479 -3.73 2.04 19.70
CA SER A 479 -3.79 2.09 21.16
C SER A 479 -3.10 3.32 21.71
N LEU A 480 -3.66 3.87 22.79
CA LEU A 480 -3.10 4.99 23.55
C LEU A 480 -2.86 4.51 24.99
N ASN A 481 -1.63 4.64 25.48
CA ASN A 481 -1.19 4.20 26.81
C ASN A 481 -1.58 2.74 27.12
N GLY A 482 -1.55 1.88 26.11
CA GLY A 482 -1.90 0.46 26.19
C GLY A 482 -3.40 0.14 26.01
N ALA A 483 -4.30 1.13 26.06
CA ALA A 483 -5.73 0.93 25.80
C ALA A 483 -6.02 1.05 24.29
N VAL A 484 -6.72 0.06 23.71
CA VAL A 484 -7.17 0.11 22.31
C VAL A 484 -8.24 1.19 22.18
N ILE A 485 -8.00 2.18 21.32
CA ILE A 485 -8.90 3.32 21.04
C ILE A 485 -9.56 3.23 19.67
N PHE A 486 -9.01 2.41 18.76
CA PHE A 486 -9.56 2.16 17.44
C PHE A 486 -9.21 0.74 16.99
N ASP A 487 -10.17 0.02 16.40
CA ASP A 487 -9.99 -1.33 15.88
C ASP A 487 -10.85 -1.51 14.63
N THR A 488 -10.22 -1.74 13.47
CA THR A 488 -10.93 -1.88 12.20
C THR A 488 -11.92 -3.05 12.16
N ARG A 489 -11.79 -4.04 13.07
CA ARG A 489 -12.70 -5.19 13.18
C ARG A 489 -14.04 -4.82 13.82
N THR A 490 -14.11 -3.68 14.50
CA THR A 490 -15.35 -3.18 15.15
C THR A 490 -16.21 -2.34 14.22
N LEU A 491 -15.71 -2.01 13.02
CA LEU A 491 -16.41 -1.20 12.04
C LEU A 491 -17.48 -2.01 11.29
N PRO A 492 -18.61 -1.39 10.89
CA PRO A 492 -19.74 -2.09 10.25
C PRO A 492 -19.42 -2.59 8.83
N THR A 493 -18.37 -2.06 8.20
CA THR A 493 -17.91 -2.42 6.86
C THR A 493 -16.45 -2.85 6.89
N ARG A 494 -16.10 -3.86 6.09
CA ARG A 494 -14.73 -4.37 6.02
C ARG A 494 -13.80 -3.30 5.44
N VAL A 495 -12.78 -2.93 6.23
CA VAL A 495 -11.74 -1.98 5.81
C VAL A 495 -10.69 -2.71 4.97
N ALA A 496 -10.29 -2.12 3.83
CA ALA A 496 -9.08 -2.53 3.13
C ALA A 496 -7.87 -2.14 3.99
N ILE A 497 -7.03 -3.11 4.35
CA ILE A 497 -5.81 -2.85 5.12
C ILE A 497 -4.64 -2.70 4.12
N PRO A 498 -3.70 -1.76 4.31
CA PRO A 498 -2.49 -1.70 3.48
C PRO A 498 -1.73 -3.02 3.49
N THR A 499 -1.21 -3.43 2.33
CA THR A 499 -0.52 -4.72 2.13
C THR A 499 0.90 -4.57 1.60
N VAL A 500 1.37 -3.34 1.43
CA VAL A 500 2.72 -2.96 0.96
C VAL A 500 3.57 -2.52 2.15
N PRO A 501 4.91 -2.66 2.11
CA PRO A 501 5.78 -2.23 3.20
C PRO A 501 5.61 -0.77 3.59
N MET A 502 5.71 -0.49 4.89
CA MET A 502 5.58 0.85 5.46
C MET A 502 6.70 1.15 6.45
N PHE A 503 7.15 2.41 6.44
CA PHE A 503 8.04 2.99 7.44
C PHE A 503 7.26 3.83 8.45
N LEU A 504 7.76 3.93 9.68
CA LEU A 504 7.30 4.93 10.64
C LEU A 504 7.75 6.32 10.17
N TYR A 505 6.85 7.30 10.21
CA TYR A 505 7.20 8.71 10.08
C TYR A 505 6.72 9.50 11.30
N VAL A 506 7.48 10.54 11.63
CA VAL A 506 7.09 11.56 12.60
C VAL A 506 7.36 12.92 11.99
N GLN A 507 6.36 13.81 12.00
CA GLN A 507 6.48 15.11 11.38
C GLN A 507 5.64 16.17 12.08
N VAL A 508 6.03 17.43 11.90
CA VAL A 508 5.15 18.57 12.14
C VAL A 508 4.73 19.12 10.77
N ILE A 509 3.42 19.19 10.50
CA ILE A 509 2.93 19.77 9.25
C ILE A 509 3.02 21.31 9.35
N PRO A 510 3.74 21.99 8.43
CA PRO A 510 3.90 23.45 8.45
C PRO A 510 2.66 24.15 7.88
N GLY A 511 1.72 24.51 8.77
CA GLY A 511 0.44 25.14 8.42
C GLY A 511 -0.62 24.13 7.97
N PRO A 512 -1.79 24.03 8.64
CA PRO A 512 -2.98 23.51 7.98
C PRO A 512 -3.36 24.47 6.84
N GLU A 513 -3.89 23.94 5.73
CA GLU A 513 -4.12 24.63 4.43
C GLU A 513 -4.54 26.12 4.53
N GLY A 514 -3.55 27.02 4.62
CA GLY A 514 -3.79 28.46 4.80
C GLY A 514 -2.65 29.20 5.51
N PRO A 515 -2.73 30.54 5.61
CA PRO A 515 -1.76 31.35 6.33
C PRO A 515 -1.92 31.22 7.85
N VAL A 516 -0.84 30.89 8.55
CA VAL A 516 -0.81 30.86 10.02
C VAL A 516 -0.79 32.30 10.58
N PRO A 517 -1.61 32.65 11.58
CA PRO A 517 -1.60 33.98 12.19
C PRO A 517 -0.25 34.39 12.79
N ALA A 518 -0.04 35.71 12.90
CA ALA A 518 1.10 36.32 13.60
C ALA A 518 1.22 35.87 15.08
N PRO A 519 2.38 36.08 15.73
CA PRO A 519 2.65 35.56 17.07
C PRO A 519 1.65 36.06 18.10
N ASN A 520 1.09 35.13 18.87
CA ASN A 520 0.31 35.40 20.06
C ASN A 520 0.37 34.15 20.97
N PRO A 521 -0.15 34.19 22.22
CA PRO A 521 -0.06 33.06 23.15
C PRO A 521 -0.68 31.73 22.68
N ALA A 522 -1.55 31.74 21.66
CA ALA A 522 -2.11 30.54 21.05
C ALA A 522 -1.37 30.07 19.79
N THR A 523 -0.46 30.87 19.24
CA THR A 523 0.36 30.57 18.05
C THR A 523 1.84 30.95 18.34
N PRO A 524 2.60 30.15 19.12
CA PRO A 524 3.99 30.44 19.46
C PRO A 524 4.91 30.45 18.23
N ASP A 525 6.12 31.00 18.37
CA ASP A 525 7.11 31.10 17.26
C ASP A 525 7.77 29.77 16.91
N GLN A 526 7.77 28.84 17.87
CA GLN A 526 8.15 27.44 17.69
C GLN A 526 7.16 26.54 18.42
N VAL A 527 6.87 25.38 17.84
CA VAL A 527 6.35 24.20 18.54
C VAL A 527 7.28 23.02 18.28
N THR A 528 7.32 22.07 19.22
CA THR A 528 8.14 20.86 19.09
C THR A 528 7.28 19.61 19.29
N ALA A 529 7.44 18.64 18.40
CA ALA A 529 7.07 17.26 18.66
C ALA A 529 8.29 16.55 19.26
N HIS A 530 8.14 16.01 20.47
CA HIS A 530 9.21 15.31 21.17
C HIS A 530 8.94 13.81 21.14
N VAL A 531 9.97 13.01 20.87
CA VAL A 531 9.91 11.54 20.91
C VAL A 531 11.03 11.03 21.82
N ASP A 532 10.63 10.32 22.88
CA ASP A 532 11.51 9.70 23.89
C ASP A 532 12.08 8.38 23.37
N TRP A 533 11.23 7.55 22.75
CA TRP A 533 11.66 6.36 22.02
C TRP A 533 10.64 5.95 20.96
N ALA A 534 11.12 5.18 19.99
CA ALA A 534 10.30 4.46 19.03
C ALA A 534 10.69 2.97 19.03
N ARG A 535 9.72 2.07 18.81
CA ARG A 535 9.92 0.62 18.78
C ARG A 535 9.11 -0.04 17.66
N TYR A 536 9.66 -1.12 17.12
CA TYR A 536 8.97 -2.07 16.27
C TYR A 536 9.15 -3.51 16.77
N THR A 537 8.11 -4.33 16.63
CA THR A 537 8.10 -5.78 16.86
C THR A 537 7.40 -6.49 15.69
N SER A 538 7.97 -7.58 15.16
CA SER A 538 7.36 -8.39 14.08
C SER A 538 6.19 -9.28 14.54
#